data_AF-A0A660M107-F1
#
_entry.id   AF-A0A660M107-F1
#
_cell.length_a   1.000
_cell.length_b   1.000
_cell.length_c   1.000
_cell.angle_alpha   90.00
_cell.angle_beta   90.00
_cell.angle_gamma   90.00
#
_symmetry.space_group_name_H-M   'P 1'
#
loop_
_entity.id
_entity.type
_entity.pdbx_description
1 polymer ?
#
loop_
_entity_poly.entity_id
_entity_poly.type
_entity_poly.pdbx_seq_one_letter_code
_entity_poly.pdbx_strand_id
1 'polypeptide(L)'
;MQGDQLLIGLDSDNNVAGFSALAVETADNKGIEHTSLVYPCAYFAAAAIAKAYQGLGLYSSLNDRRLTFTEKSGLLNIYTRTQNPKVERGITSALERMQEQNRIRKFTLGRYVVRAVYDGMLTDERPQTKTISYDNLDYDRGDANIVSWQMIK
;
A
#
# COMPACT_ATOMS: atom_id res chain seq x y z
N MET A 1 2.97 0.76 21.71
CA MET A 1 2.77 0.60 20.26
C MET A 1 3.53 1.71 19.56
N GLN A 2 4.41 1.39 18.61
CA GLN A 2 4.92 2.41 17.69
C GLN A 2 3.74 2.86 16.82
N GLY A 3 3.49 4.17 16.78
CA GLY A 3 2.34 4.79 16.11
C GLY A 3 2.49 4.84 14.59
N ASP A 4 2.02 5.91 13.97
CA ASP A 4 2.10 6.08 12.51
C ASP A 4 3.55 6.34 12.04
N GLN A 5 3.83 6.04 10.77
CA GLN A 5 5.12 6.25 10.13
C GLN A 5 4.99 7.10 8.87
N LEU A 6 5.78 8.18 8.80
CA LEU A 6 6.05 8.91 7.56
C LEU A 6 7.52 8.70 7.18
N LEU A 7 7.76 8.26 5.94
CA LEU A 7 9.08 8.13 5.35
C LEU A 7 9.23 9.17 4.24
N ILE A 8 10.34 9.89 4.25
CA ILE A 8 10.71 10.85 3.22
C ILE A 8 12.02 10.36 2.59
N GLY A 9 12.01 10.21 1.26
CA GLY A 9 13.20 9.97 0.47
C GLY A 9 13.81 11.30 0.05
N LEU A 10 15.08 11.50 0.36
CA LEU A 10 15.84 12.67 -0.06
C LEU A 10 16.90 12.26 -1.09
N ASP A 11 17.20 13.14 -2.03
CA ASP A 11 18.38 13.01 -2.90
C ASP A 11 19.65 13.53 -2.21
N SER A 12 20.78 13.54 -2.94
CA SER A 12 22.07 14.02 -2.42
C SER A 12 22.07 15.50 -2.03
N ASP A 13 21.17 16.28 -2.59
CA ASP A 13 21.06 17.72 -2.36
C ASP A 13 19.96 18.06 -1.34
N ASN A 14 19.42 17.04 -0.66
CA ASN A 14 18.31 17.11 0.30
C ASN A 14 16.96 17.55 -0.31
N ASN A 15 16.77 17.40 -1.62
CA ASN A 15 15.45 17.56 -2.23
C ASN A 15 14.57 16.35 -1.97
N VAL A 16 13.27 16.57 -1.82
CA VAL A 16 12.30 15.48 -1.62
C VAL A 16 12.09 14.71 -2.93
N ALA A 17 12.64 13.50 -2.99
CA ALA A 17 12.49 12.57 -4.11
C ALA A 17 11.17 11.78 -4.05
N GLY A 18 10.61 11.62 -2.85
CA GLY A 18 9.33 10.95 -2.64
C GLY A 18 9.00 10.76 -1.17
N PHE A 19 7.81 10.24 -0.90
CA PHE A 19 7.39 9.90 0.46
C PHE A 19 6.48 8.69 0.48
N SER A 20 6.31 8.12 1.67
CA SER A 20 5.25 7.15 1.96
C SER A 20 4.78 7.28 3.40
N ALA A 21 3.48 7.11 3.60
CA ALA A 21 2.86 7.07 4.91
C ALA A 21 2.29 5.67 5.22
N LEU A 22 2.28 5.33 6.50
CA LEU A 22 1.65 4.17 7.08
C LEU A 22 0.97 4.60 8.38
N ALA A 23 -0.28 4.17 8.58
CA ALA A 23 -0.97 4.32 9.84
C ALA A 23 -1.23 2.95 10.49
N VAL A 24 -1.19 2.89 11.81
CA VAL A 24 -1.64 1.70 12.55
C VAL A 24 -3.11 1.88 12.90
N GLU A 25 -3.96 1.05 12.33
CA GLU A 25 -5.40 1.16 12.51
C GLU A 25 -5.96 0.03 13.36
N THR A 26 -6.94 0.37 14.17
CA THR A 26 -7.73 -0.52 15.02
C THR A 26 -9.21 -0.26 14.75
N ALA A 27 -10.07 -1.23 15.09
CA ALA A 27 -11.51 -1.03 14.98
C ALA A 27 -11.98 0.16 15.85
N ASP A 28 -11.31 0.41 16.98
CA ASP A 28 -11.65 1.49 17.91
C ASP A 28 -11.29 2.89 17.37
N ASN A 29 -10.17 3.03 16.66
CA ASN A 29 -9.70 4.35 16.20
C ASN A 29 -10.28 4.77 14.84
N LYS A 30 -10.58 3.81 13.97
CA LYS A 30 -11.01 4.06 12.59
C LYS A 30 -12.47 3.71 12.35
N GLY A 31 -13.06 2.88 13.20
CA GLY A 31 -14.27 2.15 12.87
C GLY A 31 -13.99 1.04 11.85
N ILE A 32 -15.04 0.31 11.48
CA ILE A 32 -14.94 -0.76 10.47
C ILE A 32 -15.15 -0.14 9.09
N GLU A 33 -14.06 0.16 8.39
CA GLU A 33 -14.13 0.68 7.01
C GLU A 33 -14.74 -0.32 6.02
N HIS A 34 -14.38 -1.60 6.14
CA HIS A 34 -14.95 -2.68 5.33
C HIS A 34 -14.91 -4.00 6.12
N THR A 35 -15.95 -4.82 5.99
CA THR A 35 -16.11 -6.07 6.76
C THR A 35 -15.02 -7.11 6.48
N SER A 36 -14.32 -6.98 5.35
CA SER A 36 -13.22 -7.87 4.98
C SER A 36 -11.85 -7.44 5.53
N LEU A 37 -11.76 -6.31 6.23
CA LEU A 37 -10.52 -5.88 6.88
C LEU A 37 -10.41 -6.50 8.28
N VAL A 38 -9.22 -7.03 8.59
CA VAL A 38 -8.92 -7.62 9.89
C VAL A 38 -8.01 -6.66 10.66
N TYR A 39 -8.51 -6.18 11.81
CA TYR A 39 -7.79 -5.28 12.70
C TYR A 39 -7.11 -6.04 13.86
N PRO A 40 -6.01 -5.52 14.44
CA PRO A 40 -5.28 -4.33 14.00
C PRO A 40 -4.53 -4.58 12.68
N CYS A 41 -4.33 -3.53 11.90
CA CYS A 41 -3.65 -3.60 10.60
C CYS A 41 -2.77 -2.38 10.34
N ALA A 42 -1.83 -2.54 9.41
CA ALA A 42 -1.07 -1.43 8.84
C ALA A 42 -1.78 -0.91 7.58
N TYR A 43 -2.30 0.32 7.66
CA TYR A 43 -2.85 1.01 6.51
C TYR A 43 -1.74 1.75 5.75
N PHE A 44 -1.45 1.31 4.53
CA PHE A 44 -0.47 1.94 3.65
C PHE A 44 -1.15 3.13 2.96
N ALA A 45 -1.27 4.24 3.69
CA ALA A 45 -2.19 5.34 3.39
C ALA A 45 -1.85 6.13 2.12
N ALA A 46 -0.57 6.45 1.92
CA ALA A 46 -0.14 7.26 0.79
C ALA A 46 1.30 6.92 0.39
N ALA A 47 1.61 7.10 -0.89
CA ALA A 47 2.97 7.15 -1.38
C ALA A 47 3.02 7.88 -2.72
N ALA A 48 4.04 8.71 -2.90
CA ALA A 48 4.29 9.40 -4.17
C ALA A 48 5.79 9.51 -4.40
N ILE A 49 6.21 9.29 -5.64
CA ILE A 49 7.59 9.46 -6.09
C ILE A 49 7.61 10.55 -7.14
N ALA A 50 8.45 11.56 -6.94
CA ALA A 50 8.63 12.64 -7.91
C ALA A 50 9.10 12.06 -9.25
N LYS A 51 8.57 12.59 -10.36
CA LYS A 51 8.73 12.04 -11.71
C LYS A 51 10.19 11.76 -12.09
N ALA A 52 11.11 12.66 -11.72
CA ALA A 52 12.55 12.54 -11.98
C ALA A 52 13.22 11.33 -11.30
N TYR A 53 12.59 10.76 -10.26
CA TYR A 53 13.13 9.64 -9.48
C TYR A 53 12.33 8.35 -9.68
N GLN A 54 11.33 8.35 -10.56
CA GLN A 54 10.57 7.15 -10.89
C GLN A 54 11.46 6.15 -11.65
N GLY A 55 11.26 4.86 -11.40
CA GLY A 55 12.08 3.79 -11.99
C GLY A 55 13.41 3.52 -11.27
N LEU A 56 13.82 4.36 -10.32
CA LEU A 56 15.07 4.20 -9.55
C LEU A 56 14.93 3.28 -8.32
N GLY A 57 13.82 2.54 -8.21
CA GLY A 57 13.58 1.62 -7.09
C GLY A 57 13.17 2.28 -5.77
N LEU A 58 13.04 3.62 -5.69
CA LEU A 58 12.71 4.33 -4.45
C LEU A 58 11.39 3.86 -3.82
N TYR A 59 10.33 3.68 -4.63
CA TYR A 59 9.05 3.14 -4.15
C TYR A 59 9.18 1.75 -3.52
N SER A 60 10.01 0.88 -4.12
CA SER A 60 10.28 -0.45 -3.60
C SER A 60 10.96 -0.39 -2.23
N SER A 61 11.98 0.48 -2.09
CA SER A 61 12.68 0.68 -0.83
C SER A 61 11.76 1.23 0.28
N LEU A 62 10.86 2.16 -0.07
CA LEU A 62 9.84 2.67 0.86
C LEU A 62 8.88 1.55 1.31
N ASN A 63 8.44 0.67 0.40
CA ASN A 63 7.62 -0.49 0.77
C ASN A 63 8.34 -1.44 1.72
N ASP A 64 9.62 -1.75 1.46
CA ASP A 64 10.42 -2.63 2.33
C ASP A 64 10.53 -2.07 3.75
N ARG A 65 10.68 -0.74 3.89
CA ARG A 65 10.72 -0.04 5.18
C ARG A 65 9.37 -0.06 5.89
N ARG A 66 8.26 0.21 5.18
CA ARG A 66 6.90 0.12 5.74
C ARG A 66 6.56 -1.30 6.21
N LEU A 67 6.96 -2.32 5.46
CA LEU A 67 6.78 -3.72 5.85
C LEU A 67 7.65 -4.10 7.06
N THR A 68 8.89 -3.62 7.11
CA THR A 68 9.75 -3.83 8.28
C THR A 68 9.15 -3.18 9.53
N PHE A 69 8.57 -2.00 9.40
CA PHE A 69 7.82 -1.36 10.49
C PHE A 69 6.61 -2.19 10.91
N THR A 70 5.82 -2.67 9.95
CA THR A 70 4.64 -3.53 10.18
C THR A 70 5.02 -4.78 10.95
N GLU A 71 6.07 -5.49 10.52
CA GLU A 71 6.58 -6.70 11.17
C GLU A 71 7.07 -6.43 12.60
N LYS A 72 7.86 -5.38 12.81
CA LYS A 72 8.37 -4.98 14.13
C LYS A 72 7.25 -4.57 15.09
N SER A 73 6.16 -4.05 14.54
CA SER A 73 4.96 -3.69 15.31
C SER A 73 4.06 -4.90 15.62
N GLY A 74 4.44 -6.11 15.18
CA GLY A 74 3.67 -7.33 15.41
C GLY A 74 2.38 -7.43 14.59
N LEU A 75 2.21 -6.56 13.59
CA LEU A 75 1.02 -6.55 12.74
C LEU A 75 1.14 -7.63 11.66
N LEU A 76 0.06 -8.37 11.43
CA LEU A 76 -0.01 -9.39 10.38
C LEU A 76 -0.91 -8.98 9.20
N ASN A 77 -1.72 -7.95 9.38
CA ASN A 77 -2.66 -7.50 8.38
C ASN A 77 -2.19 -6.16 7.81
N ILE A 78 -2.24 -6.04 6.48
CA ILE A 78 -1.91 -4.82 5.74
C ILE A 78 -3.07 -4.53 4.82
N TYR A 79 -3.39 -3.27 4.63
CA TYR A 79 -4.26 -2.90 3.51
C TYR A 79 -3.90 -1.54 2.92
N THR A 80 -4.39 -1.29 1.72
CA THR A 80 -4.34 0.02 1.09
C THR A 80 -5.61 0.26 0.28
N ARG A 81 -5.84 1.52 -0.09
CA ARG A 81 -6.89 1.94 -1.02
C ARG A 81 -6.21 2.50 -2.26
N THR A 82 -6.56 1.98 -3.43
CA THR A 82 -5.89 2.39 -4.65
C THR A 82 -6.74 2.14 -5.89
N GLN A 83 -6.68 3.09 -6.83
CA GLN A 83 -7.09 2.92 -8.22
C GLN A 83 -5.98 2.30 -9.08
N ASN A 84 -4.76 2.24 -8.55
CA ASN A 84 -3.56 1.95 -9.33
C ASN A 84 -3.05 0.52 -9.04
N PRO A 85 -3.15 -0.42 -10.01
CA PRO A 85 -2.65 -1.79 -9.84
C PRO A 85 -1.13 -1.87 -9.64
N LYS A 86 -0.36 -0.82 -10.00
CA LYS A 86 1.09 -0.75 -9.70
C LYS A 86 1.36 -0.64 -8.20
N VAL A 87 0.45 -0.03 -7.44
CA VAL A 87 0.55 0.06 -5.97
C VAL A 87 0.48 -1.34 -5.37
N GLU A 88 -0.54 -2.11 -5.74
CA GLU A 88 -0.67 -3.51 -5.34
C GLU A 88 0.55 -4.32 -5.74
N ARG A 89 0.99 -4.23 -7.01
CA ARG A 89 2.18 -4.97 -7.46
C ARG A 89 3.41 -4.65 -6.61
N GLY A 90 3.62 -3.37 -6.30
CA GLY A 90 4.78 -2.95 -5.52
C GLY A 90 4.76 -3.44 -4.07
N ILE A 91 3.59 -3.53 -3.44
CA ILE A 91 3.46 -4.07 -2.06
C ILE A 91 3.58 -5.60 -2.10
N THR A 92 2.90 -6.26 -3.02
CA THR A 92 2.96 -7.71 -3.22
C THR A 92 4.40 -8.16 -3.47
N SER A 93 5.15 -7.48 -4.34
CA SER A 93 6.56 -7.84 -4.58
C SER A 93 7.48 -7.58 -3.38
N ALA A 94 7.13 -6.66 -2.50
CA ALA A 94 7.86 -6.48 -1.25
C ALA A 94 7.57 -7.62 -0.24
N LEU A 95 6.33 -8.13 -0.21
CA LEU A 95 5.96 -9.32 0.56
C LEU A 95 6.59 -10.60 -0.01
N GLU A 96 6.63 -10.76 -1.34
CA GLU A 96 7.33 -11.86 -2.03
C GLU A 96 8.81 -11.91 -1.59
N ARG A 97 9.50 -10.76 -1.54
CA ARG A 97 10.86 -10.67 -1.00
C ARG A 97 10.96 -11.06 0.47
N MET A 98 9.98 -10.70 1.31
CA MET A 98 9.97 -11.14 2.71
C MET A 98 9.81 -12.66 2.82
N GLN A 99 9.07 -13.31 1.91
CA GLN A 99 9.00 -14.78 1.85
C GLN A 99 10.35 -15.38 1.45
N GLU A 100 11.00 -14.85 0.41
CA GLU A 100 12.33 -15.29 -0.02
C GLU A 100 13.38 -15.15 1.11
N GLN A 101 13.23 -14.13 1.95
CA GLN A 101 14.06 -13.89 3.14
C GLN A 101 13.66 -14.73 4.36
N ASN A 102 12.66 -15.62 4.26
CA ASN A 102 12.09 -16.41 5.36
C ASN A 102 11.57 -15.57 6.55
N ARG A 103 11.19 -14.30 6.32
CA ARG A 103 10.59 -13.43 7.35
C ARG A 103 9.11 -13.72 7.56
N ILE A 104 8.44 -14.17 6.51
CA ILE A 104 7.08 -14.71 6.54
C ILE A 104 7.05 -16.01 5.73
N ARG A 105 6.18 -16.95 6.09
CA ARG A 105 6.01 -18.20 5.34
C ARG A 105 5.20 -17.97 4.06
N LYS A 106 4.07 -17.27 4.18
CA LYS A 106 3.19 -16.92 3.05
C LYS A 106 2.31 -15.72 3.37
N PHE A 107 1.57 -15.25 2.37
CA PHE A 107 0.49 -14.28 2.58
C PHE A 107 -0.72 -14.63 1.71
N THR A 108 -1.89 -14.15 2.11
CA THR A 108 -3.11 -14.16 1.28
C THR A 108 -3.43 -12.74 0.83
N LEU A 109 -4.10 -12.60 -0.32
CA LEU A 109 -4.47 -11.32 -0.93
C LEU A 109 -5.99 -11.27 -1.13
N GLY A 110 -6.62 -10.18 -0.72
CA GLY A 110 -8.02 -9.86 -1.00
C GLY A 110 -8.15 -8.55 -1.78
N ARG A 111 -9.14 -8.47 -2.67
CA ARG A 111 -9.50 -7.23 -3.39
C ARG A 111 -11.00 -6.97 -3.25
N TYR A 112 -11.37 -5.76 -2.86
CA TYR A 112 -12.76 -5.37 -2.63
C TYR A 112 -13.01 -3.98 -3.21
N VAL A 113 -14.01 -3.87 -4.09
CA VAL A 113 -14.38 -2.59 -4.69
C VAL A 113 -15.09 -1.75 -3.64
N VAL A 114 -14.64 -0.51 -3.49
CA VAL A 114 -15.31 0.52 -2.71
C VAL A 114 -15.63 1.67 -3.64
N ARG A 115 -16.89 2.10 -3.61
CA ARG A 115 -17.41 3.09 -4.55
C ARG A 115 -17.16 4.51 -4.08
N ALA A 116 -16.90 5.42 -5.02
CA ALA A 116 -16.77 6.86 -4.77
C ALA A 116 -15.85 7.19 -3.57
N VAL A 117 -14.69 6.53 -3.50
CA VAL A 117 -13.66 6.78 -2.47
C VAL A 117 -12.94 8.10 -2.73
N TYR A 118 -12.75 8.42 -4.01
CA TYR A 118 -12.09 9.63 -4.47
C TYR A 118 -13.09 10.50 -5.25
N ASP A 119 -12.78 11.78 -5.42
CA ASP A 119 -13.57 12.71 -6.26
C ASP A 119 -13.16 12.59 -7.75
N GLY A 120 -13.12 11.35 -8.25
CA GLY A 120 -12.73 11.02 -9.63
C GLY A 120 -11.39 10.26 -9.74
N MET A 121 -10.81 10.29 -10.94
CA MET A 121 -9.57 9.57 -11.26
C MET A 121 -8.35 10.30 -10.67
N LEU A 122 -7.50 9.58 -9.96
CA LEU A 122 -6.30 10.14 -9.31
C LEU A 122 -5.10 10.34 -10.23
N THR A 123 -5.15 9.82 -11.45
CA THR A 123 -4.06 9.84 -12.42
C THR A 123 -4.55 10.42 -13.74
N ASP A 124 -3.64 10.96 -14.55
CA ASP A 124 -4.00 11.54 -15.87
C ASP A 124 -4.56 10.48 -16.84
N GLU A 125 -4.09 9.23 -16.69
CA GLU A 125 -4.51 8.08 -17.49
C GLU A 125 -4.84 6.90 -16.59
N ARG A 126 -5.67 5.97 -17.08
CA ARG A 126 -6.00 4.75 -16.35
C ARG A 126 -4.73 3.92 -16.12
N PRO A 127 -4.35 3.65 -14.86
CA PRO A 127 -3.12 2.95 -14.56
C PRO A 127 -3.26 1.46 -14.90
N GLN A 128 -2.31 0.92 -15.66
CA GLN A 128 -2.33 -0.48 -16.07
C GLN A 128 -1.08 -1.22 -15.61
N THR A 129 -1.23 -2.54 -15.41
CA THR A 129 -0.14 -3.50 -15.31
C THR A 129 -0.44 -4.70 -16.21
N LYS A 130 0.58 -5.49 -16.56
CA LYS A 130 0.40 -6.67 -17.41
C LYS A 130 -0.37 -7.81 -16.75
N THR A 131 -0.38 -7.87 -15.41
CA THR A 131 -0.84 -9.05 -14.65
C THR A 131 -1.98 -8.75 -13.67
N ILE A 132 -2.18 -7.50 -13.29
CA ILE A 132 -3.24 -7.06 -12.39
C ILE A 132 -4.10 -6.05 -13.16
N SER A 133 -5.38 -6.39 -13.32
CA SER A 133 -6.38 -5.52 -13.92
C SER A 133 -7.42 -5.10 -12.87
N TYR A 134 -7.77 -3.82 -12.90
CA TYR A 134 -8.83 -3.20 -12.11
C TYR A 134 -9.95 -2.69 -13.04
N ASP A 135 -10.28 -3.45 -14.09
CA ASP A 135 -11.38 -3.13 -15.02
C ASP A 135 -12.76 -3.13 -14.34
N ASN A 136 -12.82 -3.59 -13.09
CA ASN A 136 -14.01 -3.56 -12.24
C ASN A 136 -14.30 -2.20 -11.58
N LEU A 137 -13.42 -1.20 -11.76
CA LEU A 137 -13.59 0.12 -11.16
C LEU A 137 -14.21 1.13 -12.13
N ASP A 138 -15.16 1.92 -11.62
CA ASP A 138 -15.56 3.18 -12.24
C ASP A 138 -14.59 4.30 -11.79
N TYR A 139 -13.53 4.50 -12.58
CA TYR A 139 -12.48 5.50 -12.29
C TYR A 139 -13.02 6.93 -12.27
N ASP A 140 -13.98 7.24 -13.15
CA ASP A 140 -14.53 8.59 -13.31
C ASP A 140 -15.41 8.95 -12.10
N ARG A 141 -16.09 7.95 -11.52
CA ARG A 141 -16.79 8.08 -10.24
C ARG A 141 -15.87 8.07 -9.02
N GLY A 142 -14.59 7.74 -9.20
CA GLY A 142 -13.63 7.66 -8.11
C GLY A 142 -13.71 6.37 -7.28
N ASP A 143 -14.19 5.28 -7.88
CA ASP A 143 -14.13 3.96 -7.25
C ASP A 143 -12.67 3.55 -7.01
N ALA A 144 -12.43 2.74 -5.98
CA ALA A 144 -11.11 2.22 -5.64
C ALA A 144 -11.20 0.76 -5.18
N ASN A 145 -10.11 0.03 -5.29
CA ASN A 145 -9.98 -1.24 -4.59
C ASN A 145 -9.39 -1.00 -3.19
N ILE A 146 -10.05 -1.55 -2.17
CA ILE A 146 -9.33 -2.00 -0.98
C ILE A 146 -8.57 -3.24 -1.39
N VAL A 147 -7.26 -3.20 -1.18
CA VAL A 147 -6.38 -4.35 -1.34
C VAL A 147 -5.85 -4.72 0.03
N SER A 148 -6.10 -5.94 0.47
CA SER A 148 -5.66 -6.44 1.77
C SER A 148 -4.69 -7.61 1.62
N TRP A 149 -3.72 -7.66 2.52
CA TRP A 149 -2.79 -8.76 2.66
C TRP A 149 -2.79 -9.25 4.10
N GLN A 150 -2.84 -10.57 4.27
CA GLN A 150 -2.65 -11.20 5.58
C GLN A 150 -1.38 -12.05 5.54
N MET A 151 -0.39 -11.65 6.33
CA MET A 151 0.87 -12.35 6.50
C MET A 151 0.69 -13.57 7.41
N ILE A 152 1.33 -14.67 7.04
CA ILE A 152 1.34 -15.93 7.77
C ILE A 152 2.81 -16.23 8.10
N LYS A 153 3.14 -16.19 9.40
CA LYS A 153 4.44 -16.60 9.92
C LYS A 153 4.58 -18.12 9.94
#